data_AF-A0A8H4XSL8-F1
#
_entry.id   AF-A0A8H4XSL8-F1
#
_cell.length_a   1.000
_cell.length_b   1.000
_cell.length_c   1.000
_cell.angle_alpha   90.00
_cell.angle_beta   90.00
_cell.angle_gamma   90.00
#
_symmetry.space_group_name_H-M   'P 1'
#
loop_
_entity.id
_entity.type
_entity.pdbx_description
1 polymer ?
#
loop_
_entity_poly.entity_id
_entity_poly.type
_entity_poly.pdbx_seq_one_letter_code
_entity_poly.pdbx_strand_id
1 'polypeptide(L)'
;MSPGAYKPETLSQLMQVLGGGSNCPNSGIRYIPKRSPPPSKPRPTTTRQPGQPEPTDPVEPRRGNLRVYTGDDQQQRGCLISHGTWFTSGTCATFKAKDVTGGFNVQTRRGPCGFVKDVFTCGHQIRNPALFEISEDNKLVYNGNTTFFADKAPKGHVQSKVFAHENN
;
A
#
# COMPACT_ATOMS: atom_id res chain seq x y z
N MET A 1 15.70 2.43 71.89
CA MET A 1 15.88 3.71 71.18
C MET A 1 15.67 3.49 69.67
N SER A 2 14.64 4.10 69.10
CA SER A 2 14.66 4.64 67.71
C SER A 2 15.20 6.09 67.79
N PRO A 3 15.48 6.83 66.71
CA PRO A 3 15.15 6.63 65.28
C PRO A 3 16.42 6.60 64.40
N GLY A 4 16.44 6.41 63.07
CA GLY A 4 15.56 6.60 61.92
C GLY A 4 16.51 6.82 60.72
N ALA A 5 16.15 6.80 59.45
CA ALA A 5 14.94 6.54 58.70
C ALA A 5 15.39 6.34 57.23
N TYR A 6 14.56 5.66 56.45
CA TYR A 6 14.73 5.41 55.02
C TYR A 6 14.41 6.65 54.15
N LYS A 7 15.01 6.66 52.95
CA LYS A 7 14.54 7.24 51.65
C LYS A 7 14.69 8.77 51.44
N PRO A 8 14.89 9.26 50.18
CA PRO A 8 14.03 8.94 49.03
C PRO A 8 14.71 8.71 47.65
N GLU A 9 13.89 8.11 46.76
CA GLU A 9 14.03 8.00 45.31
C GLU A 9 13.91 9.38 44.63
N THR A 10 14.64 9.65 43.53
CA THR A 10 14.09 10.23 42.29
C THR A 10 15.09 10.29 41.13
N LEU A 11 14.62 9.72 40.02
CA LEU A 11 14.95 9.91 38.60
C LEU A 11 15.60 11.25 38.19
N SER A 12 16.64 11.20 37.35
CA SER A 12 16.56 11.61 35.93
C SER A 12 17.94 11.74 35.25
N GLN A 13 17.95 11.34 33.98
CA GLN A 13 18.84 11.77 32.89
C GLN A 13 20.37 11.61 33.03
N LEU A 14 20.91 10.64 32.29
CA LEU A 14 21.70 10.94 31.09
C LEU A 14 21.80 9.69 30.21
N MET A 15 20.89 9.60 29.24
CA MET A 15 21.08 8.79 28.05
C MET A 15 22.30 9.35 27.31
N GLN A 16 23.43 8.67 27.36
CA GLN A 16 24.51 8.93 26.42
C GLN A 16 24.10 8.35 25.08
N VAL A 17 23.51 9.20 24.26
CA VAL A 17 23.41 9.00 22.82
C VAL A 17 24.85 8.95 22.31
N LEU A 18 25.41 7.75 22.17
CA LEU A 18 26.53 7.54 21.26
C LEU A 18 25.95 7.66 19.84
N GLY A 19 25.72 8.90 19.45
CA GLY A 19 25.27 9.30 18.13
C GLY A 19 26.26 8.75 17.12
N GLY A 20 25.74 7.96 16.19
CA GLY A 20 26.51 7.42 15.09
C GLY A 20 27.27 8.54 14.41
N GLY A 21 28.59 8.37 14.33
CA GLY A 21 29.42 9.15 13.43
C GLY A 21 28.84 8.99 12.04
N SER A 22 28.13 10.01 11.58
CA SER A 22 27.67 10.08 10.22
C SER A 22 28.91 10.10 9.34
N ASN A 23 29.16 9.02 8.62
CA ASN A 23 30.15 8.96 7.53
C ASN A 23 29.68 9.77 6.31
N CYS A 24 28.95 10.86 6.55
CA CYS A 24 28.44 11.76 5.55
C CYS A 24 29.52 12.84 5.32
N PRO A 25 30.15 12.89 4.15
CA PRO A 25 31.15 13.91 3.88
C PRO A 25 30.51 15.31 3.96
N ASN A 26 31.14 16.22 4.70
CA ASN A 26 30.68 17.61 4.88
C ASN A 26 30.79 18.45 3.59
N SER A 27 31.32 17.86 2.52
CA SER A 27 31.50 18.47 1.21
C SER A 27 31.25 17.43 0.11
N GLY A 28 30.88 17.88 -1.10
CA GLY A 28 30.59 17.00 -2.23
C GLY A 28 29.13 16.54 -2.35
N ILE A 29 28.26 16.85 -1.38
CA ILE A 29 26.80 16.68 -1.53
C ILE A 29 26.30 17.75 -2.50
N ARG A 30 26.10 17.36 -3.77
CA ARG A 30 25.46 18.22 -4.77
C ARG A 30 23.96 18.02 -4.71
N TYR A 31 23.23 19.03 -4.25
CA TYR A 31 21.80 19.11 -4.51
C TYR A 31 21.61 19.56 -5.96
N ILE A 32 21.13 18.65 -6.80
CA ILE A 32 20.61 19.04 -8.11
C ILE A 32 19.29 19.76 -7.83
N PRO A 33 19.14 21.06 -8.14
CA PRO A 33 17.83 21.69 -8.08
C PRO A 33 16.90 20.88 -8.97
N LYS A 34 15.73 20.47 -8.46
CA LYS A 34 14.68 19.93 -9.32
C LYS A 34 14.42 21.02 -10.36
N ARG A 35 14.87 20.77 -11.60
CA ARG A 35 14.71 21.71 -12.70
C ARG A 35 13.24 22.07 -12.76
N SER A 36 12.92 23.32 -12.44
CA SER A 36 11.66 23.90 -12.91
C SER A 36 11.66 23.70 -14.43
N PRO A 37 10.57 23.18 -15.02
CA PRO A 37 10.45 23.17 -16.47
C PRO A 37 10.71 24.60 -16.99
N PRO A 38 11.44 24.77 -18.11
CA PRO A 38 11.56 26.09 -18.73
C PRO A 38 10.15 26.65 -18.99
N PRO A 39 9.94 27.98 -18.91
CA PRO A 39 8.65 28.56 -19.24
C PRO A 39 8.30 28.13 -20.67
N SER A 40 7.30 27.25 -20.77
CA SER A 40 6.73 26.86 -22.05
C SER A 40 6.23 28.13 -22.72
N LYS A 41 6.73 28.39 -23.92
CA LYS A 41 6.27 29.44 -24.84
C LYS A 41 4.74 29.56 -24.78
N PRO A 42 4.16 30.77 -24.82
CA PRO A 42 2.71 30.94 -24.83
C PRO A 42 2.12 30.13 -25.99
N ARG A 43 1.32 29.12 -25.63
CA ARG A 43 0.51 28.35 -26.55
C ARG A 43 -0.45 29.33 -27.23
N PRO A 44 -0.60 29.31 -28.56
CA PRO A 44 -1.58 30.17 -29.23
C PRO A 44 -2.96 29.85 -28.66
N THR A 45 -3.65 30.88 -28.18
CA THR A 45 -5.07 30.81 -27.83
C THR A 45 -5.85 30.54 -29.09
N THR A 46 -6.20 29.28 -29.35
CA THR A 46 -7.19 28.95 -30.36
C THR A 46 -8.55 29.32 -29.80
N THR A 47 -9.18 30.32 -30.41
CA THR A 47 -10.58 30.68 -30.19
C THR A 47 -11.44 29.43 -30.33
N ARG A 48 -12.16 29.07 -29.25
CA ARG A 48 -13.08 27.94 -29.19
C ARG A 48 -14.19 28.11 -30.23
N GLN A 49 -14.26 27.18 -31.18
CA GLN A 49 -15.47 26.90 -31.93
C GLN A 49 -16.28 25.85 -31.13
N PRO A 50 -17.56 26.07 -30.82
CA PRO A 50 -18.34 25.10 -30.05
C PRO A 50 -18.72 23.92 -30.95
N GLY A 51 -18.29 22.70 -30.63
CA GLY A 51 -18.84 21.50 -31.28
C GLY A 51 -17.96 20.26 -31.43
N GLN A 52 -16.73 20.18 -30.91
CA GLN A 52 -15.93 18.95 -31.05
C GLN A 52 -15.91 18.13 -29.75
N PRO A 53 -16.21 16.81 -29.78
CA PRO A 53 -16.09 15.95 -28.61
C PRO A 53 -14.62 15.88 -28.15
N GLU A 54 -14.46 15.94 -26.85
CA GLU A 54 -13.19 15.93 -26.13
C GLU A 54 -12.45 14.59 -26.41
N PRO A 55 -11.15 14.61 -26.74
CA PRO A 55 -10.34 13.39 -26.73
C PRO A 55 -10.37 12.82 -25.31
N THR A 56 -10.93 11.62 -25.14
CA THR A 56 -10.84 10.91 -23.86
C THR A 56 -9.37 10.54 -23.64
N ASP A 57 -8.66 11.33 -22.82
CA ASP A 57 -7.36 10.93 -22.31
C ASP A 57 -7.46 9.52 -21.73
N PRO A 58 -6.41 8.66 -21.84
CA PRO A 58 -6.42 7.36 -21.19
C PRO A 58 -6.68 7.58 -19.70
N VAL A 59 -7.81 7.06 -19.20
CA VAL A 59 -8.11 7.08 -17.77
C VAL A 59 -6.95 6.38 -17.07
N GLU A 60 -6.14 7.14 -16.34
CA GLU A 60 -5.04 6.59 -15.57
C GLU A 60 -5.59 5.52 -14.61
N PRO A 61 -4.98 4.31 -14.55
CA PRO A 61 -5.48 3.26 -13.70
C PRO A 61 -5.53 3.72 -12.24
N ARG A 62 -6.70 3.57 -11.61
CA ARG A 62 -6.91 3.92 -10.20
C ARG A 62 -5.90 3.19 -9.31
N ARG A 63 -5.34 3.89 -8.32
CA ARG A 63 -4.30 3.35 -7.43
C ARG A 63 -4.75 3.38 -5.98
N GLY A 64 -4.32 2.39 -5.21
CA GLY A 64 -4.64 2.33 -3.79
C GLY A 64 -3.94 1.18 -3.08
N ASN A 65 -4.24 1.04 -1.80
CA ASN A 65 -3.68 0.00 -0.95
C ASN A 65 -4.81 -0.94 -0.54
N LEU A 66 -4.56 -2.25 -0.55
CA LEU A 66 -5.52 -3.23 -0.05
C LEU A 66 -5.29 -3.43 1.44
N ARG A 67 -6.19 -2.88 2.27
CA ARG A 67 -6.17 -2.99 3.72
C ARG A 67 -6.99 -4.21 4.16
N VAL A 68 -6.50 -4.89 5.19
CA VAL A 68 -7.20 -6.05 5.75
C VAL A 68 -7.94 -5.60 7.00
N TYR A 69 -9.23 -5.94 7.06
CA TYR A 69 -10.12 -5.67 8.19
C TYR A 69 -10.62 -7.00 8.73
N THR A 70 -10.58 -7.20 10.04
CA THR A 70 -10.91 -8.49 10.67
C THR A 70 -11.79 -8.29 11.91
N GLY A 71 -12.63 -9.29 12.21
CA GLY A 71 -13.53 -9.28 13.36
C GLY A 71 -14.78 -8.42 13.12
N ASP A 72 -15.70 -8.48 14.08
CA ASP A 72 -17.01 -7.83 14.00
C ASP A 72 -16.89 -6.30 13.97
N ASP A 73 -15.92 -5.75 14.69
CA ASP A 73 -15.65 -4.30 14.76
C ASP A 73 -14.95 -3.75 13.52
N GLN A 74 -14.75 -4.57 12.48
CA GLN A 74 -13.99 -4.22 11.26
C GLN A 74 -12.67 -3.52 11.61
N GLN A 75 -11.90 -4.07 12.55
CA GLN A 75 -10.64 -3.45 12.94
C GLN A 75 -9.63 -3.62 11.81
N GLN A 76 -9.02 -2.52 11.37
CA GLN A 76 -7.93 -2.58 10.40
C GLN A 76 -6.73 -3.31 11.03
N ARG A 77 -6.31 -4.41 10.40
CA ARG A 77 -5.16 -5.23 10.82
C ARG A 77 -4.19 -5.36 9.66
N GLY A 78 -3.44 -4.31 9.33
CA GLY A 78 -2.42 -4.37 8.27
C GLY A 78 -3.00 -4.36 6.85
N CYS A 79 -2.23 -4.89 5.90
CA CYS A 79 -2.52 -4.75 4.47
C CYS A 79 -1.79 -5.79 3.62
N LEU A 80 -2.16 -5.87 2.34
CA LEU A 80 -1.46 -6.71 1.39
C LEU A 80 -0.17 -6.04 0.89
N ILE A 81 0.86 -6.86 0.71
CA ILE A 81 2.14 -6.46 0.13
C ILE A 81 2.26 -6.89 -1.34
N SER A 82 3.38 -6.56 -2.00
CA SER A 82 3.46 -6.62 -3.47
C SER A 82 3.27 -8.01 -4.08
N HIS A 83 3.42 -9.08 -3.29
CA HIS A 83 3.20 -10.47 -3.71
C HIS A 83 1.76 -10.95 -3.48
N GLY A 84 0.93 -10.19 -2.78
CA GLY A 84 -0.44 -10.57 -2.42
C GLY A 84 -0.61 -11.15 -1.01
N THR A 85 0.48 -11.29 -0.24
CA THR A 85 0.42 -11.75 1.15
C THR A 85 0.02 -10.63 2.10
N TRP A 86 -0.63 -10.99 3.20
CA TRP A 86 -1.02 -10.10 4.28
C TRP A 86 0.14 -9.88 5.26
N PHE A 87 0.39 -8.62 5.60
CA PHE A 87 1.44 -8.20 6.54
C PHE A 87 1.00 -7.06 7.47
N THR A 88 1.46 -7.08 8.72
CA THR A 88 1.07 -6.09 9.76
C THR A 88 2.16 -5.10 10.14
N SER A 89 3.43 -5.40 9.89
CA SER A 89 4.56 -4.62 10.44
C SER A 89 5.37 -3.85 9.41
N GLY A 90 4.87 -3.71 8.18
CA GLY A 90 5.60 -3.03 7.11
C GLY A 90 4.72 -2.23 6.18
N THR A 91 5.32 -1.81 5.06
CA THR A 91 4.69 -0.93 4.09
C THR A 91 3.72 -1.69 3.19
N CYS A 92 2.49 -1.19 3.12
CA CYS A 92 1.48 -1.67 2.20
C CYS A 92 1.90 -1.47 0.75
N ALA A 93 1.55 -2.42 -0.11
CA ALA A 93 1.79 -2.24 -1.54
C ALA A 93 0.76 -1.30 -2.16
N THR A 94 1.21 -0.55 -3.17
CA THR A 94 0.33 0.14 -4.09
C THR A 94 -0.11 -0.84 -5.19
N PHE A 95 -1.42 -0.99 -5.30
CA PHE A 95 -2.12 -1.74 -6.33
C PHE A 95 -2.65 -0.76 -7.37
N LYS A 96 -2.60 -1.17 -8.64
CA LYS A 96 -3.24 -0.45 -9.75
C LYS A 96 -4.41 -1.28 -10.23
N ALA A 97 -5.58 -0.67 -10.27
CA ALA A 97 -6.78 -1.22 -10.89
C ALA A 97 -6.80 -0.80 -12.37
N LYS A 98 -6.89 -1.78 -13.26
CA LYS A 98 -7.07 -1.58 -14.69
C LYS A 98 -8.47 -2.04 -15.05
N ASP A 99 -9.31 -1.11 -15.46
CA ASP A 99 -10.69 -1.40 -15.81
C ASP A 99 -10.76 -2.35 -17.02
N VAL A 100 -11.68 -3.30 -16.94
CA VAL A 100 -12.01 -4.26 -17.99
C VAL A 100 -13.52 -4.47 -18.01
N THR A 101 -14.05 -5.09 -19.05
CA THR A 101 -15.50 -5.39 -19.10
C THR A 101 -15.89 -6.24 -17.90
N GLY A 102 -16.83 -5.75 -17.09
CA GLY A 102 -17.32 -6.44 -15.89
C GLY A 102 -16.56 -6.15 -14.59
N GLY A 103 -15.60 -5.23 -14.57
CA GLY A 103 -14.88 -4.86 -13.34
C GLY A 103 -13.50 -4.29 -13.61
N PHE A 104 -12.51 -4.73 -12.83
CA PHE A 104 -11.11 -4.37 -13.04
C PHE A 104 -10.17 -5.51 -12.68
N ASN A 105 -9.04 -5.58 -13.37
CA ASN A 105 -7.92 -6.40 -12.93
C ASN A 105 -7.03 -5.58 -12.01
N VAL A 106 -6.43 -6.25 -11.03
CA VAL A 106 -5.49 -5.64 -10.10
C VAL A 106 -4.07 -6.06 -10.46
N GLN A 107 -3.11 -5.12 -10.37
CA GLN A 107 -1.70 -5.41 -10.54
C GLN A 107 -0.82 -4.63 -9.55
N THR A 108 0.35 -5.17 -9.25
CA THR A 108 1.40 -4.45 -8.50
C THR A 108 2.62 -4.21 -9.39
N ARG A 109 3.66 -3.60 -8.82
CA ARG A 109 4.98 -3.54 -9.47
C ARG A 109 5.59 -4.91 -9.82
N ARG A 110 5.08 -6.01 -9.24
CA ARG A 110 5.52 -7.38 -9.53
C ARG A 110 4.80 -8.01 -10.71
N GLY A 111 3.71 -7.41 -11.20
CA GLY A 111 2.89 -7.95 -12.27
C GLY A 111 1.40 -8.07 -11.89
N PRO A 112 0.61 -8.70 -12.76
CA PRO A 112 -0.82 -8.91 -12.55
C PRO A 112 -1.10 -9.77 -11.31
N CYS A 113 -2.28 -9.58 -10.71
CA CYS A 113 -2.75 -10.33 -9.56
C CYS A 113 -3.87 -11.31 -9.96
N GLY A 114 -3.89 -12.47 -9.32
CA GLY A 114 -4.90 -13.50 -9.50
C GLY A 114 -4.84 -14.52 -8.38
N PHE A 115 -5.56 -15.62 -8.53
CA PHE A 115 -5.53 -16.72 -7.56
C PHE A 115 -4.76 -17.91 -8.14
N VAL A 116 -3.73 -18.37 -7.43
CA VAL A 116 -2.92 -19.55 -7.79
C VAL A 116 -3.11 -20.58 -6.69
N LYS A 117 -3.72 -21.72 -7.02
CA LYS A 117 -4.11 -22.73 -6.02
C LYS A 117 -4.91 -22.10 -4.86
N ASP A 118 -5.90 -21.29 -5.23
CA ASP A 118 -6.74 -20.50 -4.33
C ASP A 118 -6.03 -19.39 -3.51
N VAL A 119 -4.73 -19.17 -3.70
CA VAL A 119 -3.97 -18.12 -3.01
C VAL A 119 -3.90 -16.85 -3.84
N PHE A 120 -4.33 -15.72 -3.28
CA PHE A 120 -4.16 -14.39 -3.87
C PHE A 120 -2.67 -14.09 -4.07
N THR A 121 -2.27 -13.99 -5.34
CA THR A 121 -0.87 -13.91 -5.76
C THR A 121 -0.72 -12.86 -6.84
N CYS A 122 0.28 -11.99 -6.68
CA CYS A 122 0.69 -11.02 -7.71
C CYS A 122 2.08 -11.34 -8.24
N GLY A 123 2.23 -11.39 -9.56
CA GLY A 123 3.53 -11.66 -10.19
C GLY A 123 3.44 -11.84 -11.71
N HIS A 124 4.59 -11.80 -12.38
CA HIS A 124 4.71 -12.00 -13.83
C HIS A 124 4.20 -13.37 -14.31
N GLN A 125 4.16 -14.37 -13.43
CA GLN A 125 3.63 -15.70 -13.73
C GLN A 125 2.11 -15.72 -13.94
N ILE A 126 1.39 -14.67 -13.50
CA ILE A 126 -0.06 -14.59 -13.63
C ILE A 126 -0.41 -14.17 -15.07
N ARG A 127 -0.78 -15.16 -15.89
CA ARG A 127 -1.20 -14.93 -17.28
C ARG A 127 -2.67 -14.54 -17.42
N ASN A 128 -3.50 -15.05 -16.51
CA ASN A 128 -4.94 -14.78 -16.46
C ASN A 128 -5.22 -14.04 -15.13
N PRO A 129 -5.26 -12.70 -15.14
CA PRO A 129 -5.53 -11.91 -13.93
C PRO A 129 -6.97 -12.14 -13.46
N ALA A 130 -7.19 -12.09 -12.15
CA ALA A 130 -8.54 -12.18 -11.60
C ALA A 130 -9.33 -10.89 -11.85
N LEU A 131 -10.64 -11.05 -12.07
CA LEU A 131 -11.60 -9.96 -12.18
C LEU A 131 -12.09 -9.59 -10.78
N PHE A 132 -12.01 -8.31 -10.45
CA PHE A 132 -12.48 -7.77 -9.18
C PHE A 132 -13.48 -6.66 -9.41
N GLU A 133 -14.31 -6.44 -8.39
CA GLU A 133 -15.24 -5.33 -8.31
C GLU A 133 -15.02 -4.58 -6.98
N ILE A 134 -15.64 -3.41 -6.84
CA ILE A 134 -15.69 -2.67 -5.58
C ILE A 134 -17.15 -2.63 -5.14
N SER A 135 -17.42 -3.06 -3.91
CA SER A 135 -18.74 -2.92 -3.30
C SER A 135 -19.06 -1.46 -2.97
N GLU A 136 -20.32 -1.17 -2.64
CA GLU A 136 -20.74 0.15 -2.14
C GLU A 136 -19.93 0.60 -0.90
N ASP A 137 -19.59 -0.35 -0.02
CA ASP A 137 -18.72 -0.14 1.16
C ASP A 137 -17.22 0.08 0.86
N ASN A 138 -16.81 0.24 -0.40
CA ASN A 138 -15.40 0.27 -0.82
C ASN A 138 -14.60 -1.00 -0.49
N LYS A 139 -15.26 -2.17 -0.40
CA LYS A 139 -14.60 -3.47 -0.21
C LYS A 139 -14.26 -4.09 -1.55
N LEU A 140 -13.17 -4.84 -1.59
CA LEU A 140 -12.81 -5.63 -2.76
C LEU A 140 -13.76 -6.83 -2.87
N VAL A 141 -14.37 -7.00 -4.04
CA VAL A 141 -15.26 -8.12 -4.35
C VAL A 141 -14.56 -9.05 -5.32
N TYR A 142 -14.61 -10.35 -5.05
CA TYR A 142 -14.18 -11.41 -5.95
C TYR A 142 -15.25 -12.49 -6.01
N ASN A 143 -15.75 -12.80 -7.21
CA ASN A 143 -16.84 -13.77 -7.44
C ASN A 143 -18.07 -13.53 -6.53
N GLY A 144 -18.45 -12.27 -6.32
CA GLY A 144 -19.58 -11.87 -5.47
C GLY A 144 -19.30 -11.85 -3.96
N ASN A 145 -18.13 -12.29 -3.52
CA ASN A 145 -17.75 -12.32 -2.09
C ASN A 145 -16.81 -11.15 -1.74
N THR A 146 -17.00 -10.57 -0.55
CA THR A 146 -16.11 -9.57 0.05
C THR A 146 -15.22 -10.13 1.17
N THR A 147 -15.48 -11.38 1.56
CA THR A 147 -14.74 -12.09 2.61
C THR A 147 -13.62 -12.91 1.99
N PHE A 148 -12.42 -12.75 2.54
CA PHE A 148 -11.23 -13.53 2.18
C PHE A 148 -10.69 -14.22 3.42
N PHE A 149 -10.04 -15.36 3.23
CA PHE A 149 -9.52 -16.19 4.32
C PHE A 149 -8.01 -16.08 4.39
N ALA A 150 -7.41 -16.49 5.51
CA ALA A 150 -5.97 -16.49 5.69
C ALA A 150 -5.53 -17.67 6.55
N ASP A 151 -4.34 -18.23 6.29
CA ASP A 151 -3.80 -19.37 7.04
C ASP A 151 -3.70 -19.05 8.55
N LYS A 152 -3.33 -17.81 8.86
CA LYS A 152 -3.16 -17.29 10.22
C LYS A 152 -3.12 -15.77 10.23
N ALA A 153 -3.38 -15.16 11.38
CA ALA A 153 -3.09 -13.75 11.57
C ALA A 153 -1.56 -13.50 11.65
N PRO A 154 -0.97 -12.65 10.80
CA PRO A 154 0.45 -12.31 10.86
C PRO A 154 0.78 -11.55 12.14
N LYS A 155 1.99 -11.77 12.66
CA LYS A 155 2.56 -11.08 13.81
C LYS A 155 4.05 -10.81 13.54
N GLY A 156 4.51 -9.60 13.88
CA GLY A 156 5.88 -9.17 13.61
C GLY A 156 6.22 -9.28 12.12
N HIS A 157 7.32 -9.95 11.80
CA HIS A 157 7.79 -10.12 10.42
C HIS A 157 7.15 -11.28 9.65
N VAL A 158 6.24 -12.03 10.28
CA VAL A 158 5.54 -13.14 9.62
C VAL A 158 4.46 -12.59 8.68
N GLN A 159 4.39 -13.14 7.47
CA GLN A 159 3.34 -12.87 6.50
C GLN A 159 2.32 -14.00 6.48
N SER A 160 1.12 -13.72 5.98
CA SER A 160 0.07 -14.72 5.79
C SER A 160 -0.42 -14.77 4.36
N LYS A 161 -0.75 -15.97 3.88
CA LYS A 161 -1.41 -16.13 2.57
C LYS A 161 -2.88 -15.74 2.71
N VAL A 162 -3.43 -15.23 1.62
CA VAL A 162 -4.83 -14.84 1.53
C VAL A 162 -5.51 -15.73 0.51
N PHE A 163 -6.66 -16.29 0.86
CA PHE A 163 -7.42 -17.25 0.08
C PHE A 163 -8.79 -16.70 -0.29
N ALA A 164 -9.30 -17.13 -1.44
CA ALA A 164 -10.67 -16.77 -1.85
C ALA A 164 -11.71 -17.61 -1.11
N HIS A 165 -11.39 -18.85 -0.75
CA HIS A 165 -12.30 -19.78 -0.10
C HIS A 165 -11.74 -20.28 1.22
N GLU A 166 -12.62 -20.77 2.09
CA GLU A 166 -12.23 -21.42 3.33
C GLU A 166 -11.56 -22.76 2.99
N ASN A 167 -10.30 -22.92 3.40
CA ASN A 167 -9.57 -24.16 3.19
C ASN A 167 -10.00 -25.17 4.27
N ASN A 168 -11.00 -25.99 3.97
CA ASN A 168 -11.44 -27.12 4.82
C ASN A 168 -10.39 -28.22 4.90
#